data_AF-A0A9E3G4E5-F1
#
_entry.id   AF-A0A9E3G4E5-F1
#
_cell.length_a   1.000
_cell.length_b   1.000
_cell.length_c   1.000
_cell.angle_alpha   90.00
_cell.angle_beta   90.00
_cell.angle_gamma   90.00
#
_symmetry.space_group_name_H-M   'P 1'
#
loop_
_entity.id
_entity.type
_entity.pdbx_description
1 polymer ?
#
loop_
_entity_poly.entity_id
_entity_poly.type
_entity_poly.pdbx_seq_one_letter_code
_entity_poly.pdbx_strand_id
1 'polypeptide(L)'
;MPWVGVMAAGYALGALLGRPDRRQWTLGLGVALTLAFFALRALNGYGNGGAGLPAPVPSTAGPWRVQPRPTLTVAAFFNALKYPPSLDYLLMTLGPALILLTWLEGATTGRGFGRILLAFGRVPLFYYVLHLFVIHGLAIVVGWLYHQPITWLWQGRFMTQDPPAGYGHGLAFIYLMWLLALGLLYFPCRWYAAFKGAHPNWGWLSYL
;
A
#
# COMPACT_ATOMS: atom_id res chain seq x y z
N MET A 1 -11.51 -13.02 -1.73
CA MET A 1 -10.48 -14.05 -1.97
C MET A 1 -9.75 -14.38 -0.67
N PRO A 2 -9.45 -15.66 -0.36
CA PRO A 2 -8.64 -16.01 0.79
C PRO A 2 -7.19 -15.54 0.62
N TRP A 3 -6.60 -14.94 1.65
CA TRP A 3 -5.20 -14.49 1.64
C TRP A 3 -4.21 -15.63 1.38
N VAL A 4 -4.54 -16.86 1.79
CA VAL A 4 -3.71 -18.05 1.58
C VAL A 4 -3.41 -18.27 0.10
N GLY A 5 -4.40 -18.10 -0.78
CA GLY A 5 -4.20 -18.26 -2.22
C GLY A 5 -3.25 -17.20 -2.80
N VAL A 6 -3.33 -15.96 -2.30
CA VAL A 6 -2.43 -14.87 -2.70
C VAL A 6 -1.00 -15.15 -2.24
N MET A 7 -0.83 -15.64 -1.02
CA MET A 7 0.49 -16.01 -0.48
C MET A 7 1.11 -17.17 -1.27
N ALA A 8 0.33 -18.19 -1.63
CA ALA A 8 0.79 -19.31 -2.46
C ALA A 8 1.20 -18.84 -3.87
N ALA A 9 0.43 -17.95 -4.49
CA ALA A 9 0.79 -17.35 -5.77
C ALA A 9 2.10 -16.54 -5.67
N GLY A 10 2.30 -15.81 -4.56
CA GLY A 10 3.55 -15.11 -4.27
C GLY A 10 4.75 -16.04 -4.15
N TYR A 11 4.58 -17.21 -3.54
CA TYR A 11 5.63 -18.23 -3.47
C TYR A 11 6.01 -18.76 -4.86
N ALA A 12 5.01 -19.07 -5.70
CA ALA A 12 5.24 -19.48 -7.09
C ALA A 12 5.93 -18.40 -7.93
N LEU A 13 5.57 -17.12 -7.71
CA LEU A 13 6.24 -15.98 -8.33
C LEU A 13 7.71 -15.89 -7.89
N GLY A 14 8.03 -16.22 -6.65
CA GLY A 14 9.41 -16.30 -6.16
C GLY A 14 10.27 -17.27 -6.96
N ALA A 15 9.72 -18.46 -7.28
CA ALA A 15 10.40 -19.42 -8.15
C ALA A 15 10.58 -18.89 -9.58
N LEU A 16 9.59 -18.17 -10.12
CA LEU A 16 9.66 -17.55 -11.45
C LEU A 16 10.78 -16.49 -11.53
N LEU A 17 10.99 -15.70 -10.47
CA LEU A 17 12.05 -14.69 -10.40
C LEU A 17 13.47 -15.29 -10.38
N GLY A 18 13.61 -16.59 -10.12
CA GLY A 18 14.89 -17.30 -10.24
C GLY A 18 15.28 -17.67 -11.68
N ARG A 19 14.36 -17.57 -12.64
CA ARG A 19 14.61 -18.01 -14.03
C ARG A 19 15.36 -16.94 -14.85
N PRO A 20 16.17 -17.33 -15.84
CA PRO A 20 16.85 -16.39 -16.74
C PRO A 20 15.87 -15.56 -17.57
N ASP A 21 14.67 -16.09 -17.83
CA ASP A 21 13.61 -15.46 -18.61
C ASP A 21 12.54 -14.74 -17.75
N ARG A 22 12.85 -14.47 -16.48
CA ARG A 22 11.90 -13.86 -15.54
C ARG A 22 11.26 -12.57 -16.04
N ARG A 23 12.02 -11.69 -16.70
CA ARG A 23 11.54 -10.36 -17.09
C ARG A 23 10.37 -10.41 -18.06
N GLN A 24 10.43 -11.30 -19.06
CA GLN A 24 9.34 -11.44 -20.05
C GLN A 24 8.07 -12.00 -19.40
N TRP A 25 8.21 -12.98 -18.52
CA TRP A 25 7.06 -13.58 -17.83
C TRP A 25 6.44 -12.64 -16.81
N THR A 26 7.26 -11.95 -15.99
CA THR A 26 6.75 -11.00 -14.99
C THR A 26 6.06 -9.81 -15.66
N LEU A 27 6.60 -9.30 -16.77
CA LEU A 27 5.97 -8.23 -17.54
C LEU A 27 4.66 -8.71 -18.19
N GLY A 28 4.69 -9.88 -18.84
CA GLY A 28 3.52 -10.48 -19.47
C GLY A 28 2.39 -10.72 -18.48
N LEU A 29 2.71 -11.29 -17.31
CA LEU A 29 1.76 -11.47 -16.21
C LEU A 29 1.25 -10.13 -15.68
N GLY A 30 2.12 -9.15 -15.46
CA GLY A 30 1.72 -7.83 -14.98
C GLY A 30 0.75 -7.13 -15.92
N VAL A 31 1.03 -7.16 -17.23
CA VAL A 31 0.15 -6.62 -18.28
C VAL A 31 -1.16 -7.40 -18.34
N ALA A 32 -1.11 -8.73 -18.35
CA ALA A 32 -2.30 -9.58 -18.38
C ALA A 32 -3.23 -9.32 -17.18
N LEU A 33 -2.69 -9.23 -15.96
CA LEU A 33 -3.48 -8.93 -14.76
C LEU A 33 -4.06 -7.51 -14.79
N THR A 34 -3.31 -6.54 -15.30
CA THR A 34 -3.79 -5.16 -15.44
C THR A 34 -4.91 -5.06 -16.46
N LEU A 35 -4.79 -5.72 -17.61
CA LEU A 35 -5.85 -5.78 -18.62
C LEU A 35 -7.07 -6.56 -18.11
N ALA A 36 -6.86 -7.66 -17.38
CA ALA A 36 -7.92 -8.41 -16.73
C ALA A 36 -8.70 -7.53 -15.74
N PHE A 37 -8.03 -6.67 -14.97
CA PHE A 37 -8.70 -5.69 -14.11
C PHE A 37 -9.63 -4.78 -14.92
N PHE A 38 -9.14 -4.14 -15.99
CA PHE A 38 -9.98 -3.26 -16.80
C PHE A 38 -11.15 -4.00 -17.46
N ALA A 39 -10.93 -5.22 -17.96
CA ALA A 39 -11.97 -6.02 -18.58
C ALA A 39 -13.06 -6.41 -17.57
N LEU A 40 -12.67 -6.95 -16.40
CA LEU A 40 -13.63 -7.33 -15.35
C LEU A 40 -14.35 -6.11 -14.79
N ARG A 41 -13.63 -5.00 -14.60
CA ARG A 41 -14.22 -3.78 -14.06
C ARG A 41 -15.19 -3.12 -15.04
N ALA A 42 -14.92 -3.18 -16.35
CA ALA A 42 -15.83 -2.71 -17.38
C ALA A 42 -17.13 -3.54 -17.43
N LEU A 43 -17.04 -4.86 -17.29
CA LEU A 43 -18.20 -5.76 -17.25
C LEU A 43 -19.01 -5.64 -15.95
N ASN A 44 -18.39 -5.17 -14.86
CA ASN A 44 -19.03 -4.83 -13.58
C ASN A 44 -19.78 -5.99 -12.89
N GLY A 45 -19.52 -7.24 -13.30
CA GLY A 45 -20.29 -8.42 -12.89
C GLY A 45 -19.65 -9.26 -11.78
N TYR A 46 -18.33 -9.42 -11.77
CA TYR A 46 -17.59 -10.31 -10.86
C TYR A 46 -16.43 -9.57 -10.18
N GLY A 47 -15.94 -10.09 -9.04
CA GLY A 47 -14.78 -9.54 -8.33
C GLY A 47 -15.15 -8.49 -7.30
N ASN A 48 -15.90 -7.46 -7.71
CA ASN A 48 -16.41 -6.38 -6.84
C ASN A 48 -17.87 -5.98 -7.17
N GLY A 49 -18.51 -6.63 -8.15
CA GLY A 49 -19.96 -6.61 -8.38
C GLY A 49 -20.66 -7.59 -7.42
N GLY A 50 -21.94 -7.41 -7.11
CA GLY A 50 -22.67 -8.12 -6.03
C GLY A 50 -22.61 -9.66 -6.01
N ALA A 51 -22.08 -10.31 -7.04
CA ALA A 51 -21.75 -11.73 -7.06
C ALA A 51 -20.33 -11.99 -6.51
N GLY A 52 -20.23 -12.35 -5.22
CA GLY A 52 -18.97 -12.82 -4.60
C GLY A 52 -18.64 -12.20 -3.24
N LEU A 53 -19.43 -11.25 -2.78
CA LEU A 53 -19.41 -10.78 -1.39
C LEU A 53 -20.52 -11.49 -0.62
N PRO A 54 -20.25 -12.06 0.56
CA PRO A 54 -21.33 -12.37 1.50
C PRO A 54 -22.12 -11.08 1.76
N ALA A 55 -23.43 -11.20 1.85
CA ALA A 55 -24.42 -10.12 2.01
C ALA A 55 -24.06 -9.05 3.06
N PRO A 56 -24.85 -7.96 3.08
CA PRO A 56 -24.36 -6.62 2.77
C PRO A 56 -23.21 -6.21 3.69
N VAL A 57 -22.00 -6.22 3.17
CA VAL A 57 -20.92 -5.47 3.81
C VAL A 57 -21.32 -3.98 3.73
N PRO A 58 -21.29 -3.21 4.84
CA PRO A 58 -21.53 -1.76 4.82
C PRO A 58 -20.34 -1.05 4.16
N SER A 59 -20.05 -1.42 2.91
CA SER A 59 -18.94 -0.91 2.14
C SER A 59 -19.48 -0.03 1.04
N THR A 60 -18.92 1.17 0.94
CA THR A 60 -19.02 2.06 -0.22
C THR A 60 -18.50 1.43 -1.52
N ALA A 61 -17.87 0.25 -1.44
CA ALA A 61 -17.33 -0.51 -2.55
C ALA A 61 -18.35 -1.53 -3.07
N GLY A 62 -18.52 -1.57 -4.39
CA GLY A 62 -19.52 -2.37 -5.09
C GLY A 62 -19.46 -2.16 -6.62
N PRO A 63 -20.52 -2.51 -7.37
CA PRO A 63 -20.56 -2.23 -8.79
C PRO A 63 -20.46 -0.73 -9.03
N TRP A 64 -19.53 -0.31 -9.89
CA TRP A 64 -19.40 1.12 -10.18
C TRP A 64 -20.59 1.60 -11.00
N ARG A 65 -20.96 2.87 -10.82
CA ARG A 65 -22.01 3.53 -11.58
C ARG A 65 -21.54 4.92 -11.96
N VAL A 66 -22.10 5.46 -13.03
CA VAL A 66 -21.88 6.86 -13.42
C VAL A 66 -22.34 7.76 -12.29
N GLN A 67 -21.43 8.59 -11.81
CA GLN A 67 -21.67 9.58 -10.76
C GLN A 67 -21.94 10.96 -11.38
N PRO A 68 -22.56 11.90 -10.64
CA PRO A 68 -22.85 13.24 -11.16
C PRO A 68 -21.62 14.03 -11.61
N ARG A 69 -20.44 13.72 -11.07
CA ARG A 69 -19.17 14.34 -11.46
C ARG A 69 -18.27 13.29 -12.11
N PRO A 70 -17.58 13.61 -13.22
CA PRO A 70 -16.70 12.66 -13.89
C PRO A 70 -15.56 12.17 -12.98
N THR A 71 -15.05 13.03 -12.10
CA THR A 71 -14.03 12.68 -11.11
C THR A 71 -14.52 11.61 -10.12
N LEU A 72 -15.79 11.71 -9.70
CA LEU A 72 -16.41 10.71 -8.83
C LEU A 72 -16.69 9.40 -9.56
N THR A 73 -16.98 9.45 -10.87
CA THR A 73 -17.12 8.24 -11.70
C THR A 73 -15.80 7.49 -11.82
N VAL A 74 -14.70 8.21 -12.05
CA VAL A 74 -13.35 7.61 -12.06
C VAL A 74 -13.02 7.05 -10.68
N ALA A 75 -13.28 7.80 -9.60
CA ALA A 75 -13.08 7.31 -8.24
C ALA A 75 -13.90 6.04 -7.95
N ALA A 76 -15.16 5.98 -8.39
CA ALA A 76 -16.02 4.81 -8.27
C ALA A 76 -15.51 3.62 -9.07
N PHE A 77 -14.92 3.85 -10.25
CA PHE A 77 -14.29 2.79 -11.05
C PHE A 77 -13.14 2.12 -10.28
N PHE A 78 -12.30 2.89 -9.60
CA PHE A 78 -11.19 2.35 -8.80
C PHE A 78 -11.57 1.97 -7.36
N ASN A 79 -12.84 2.13 -6.97
CA ASN A 79 -13.31 1.80 -5.63
C ASN A 79 -13.55 0.28 -5.45
N ALA A 80 -12.47 -0.46 -5.25
CA ALA A 80 -12.46 -1.91 -5.02
C ALA A 80 -12.40 -2.28 -3.52
N LEU A 81 -13.10 -3.35 -3.12
CA LEU A 81 -13.06 -3.82 -1.74
C LEU A 81 -11.66 -4.36 -1.39
N LYS A 82 -11.07 -3.74 -0.37
CA LYS A 82 -9.79 -4.15 0.22
C LYS A 82 -9.95 -5.25 1.27
N TYR A 83 -11.01 -5.18 2.10
CA TYR A 83 -11.26 -6.12 3.19
C TYR A 83 -12.73 -6.57 3.20
N PRO A 84 -13.03 -7.84 2.89
CA PRO A 84 -12.12 -8.88 2.38
C PRO A 84 -11.56 -8.53 0.99
N PRO A 85 -10.39 -9.04 0.56
CA PRO A 85 -9.79 -8.63 -0.70
C PRO A 85 -10.61 -9.16 -1.88
N SER A 86 -11.13 -8.23 -2.69
CA SER A 86 -11.78 -8.52 -3.96
C SER A 86 -10.75 -8.99 -5.01
N LEU A 87 -11.21 -9.75 -6.01
CA LEU A 87 -10.34 -10.11 -7.14
C LEU A 87 -9.88 -8.85 -7.87
N ASP A 88 -10.79 -7.89 -8.10
CA ASP A 88 -10.49 -6.63 -8.76
C ASP A 88 -9.42 -5.84 -8.01
N TYR A 89 -9.49 -5.79 -6.67
CA TYR A 89 -8.45 -5.16 -5.85
C TYR A 89 -7.09 -5.84 -6.03
N LEU A 90 -7.05 -7.18 -6.08
CA LEU A 90 -5.81 -7.92 -6.30
C LEU A 90 -5.24 -7.67 -7.70
N LEU A 91 -6.06 -7.68 -8.74
CA LEU A 91 -5.61 -7.43 -10.12
C LEU A 91 -5.10 -5.98 -10.29
N MET A 92 -5.83 -5.02 -9.74
CA MET A 92 -5.50 -3.59 -9.76
C MET A 92 -4.16 -3.30 -9.06
N THR A 93 -3.80 -4.07 -8.04
CA THR A 93 -2.60 -3.85 -7.25
C THR A 93 -1.42 -4.70 -7.71
N LEU A 94 -1.62 -5.99 -7.97
CA LEU A 94 -0.56 -6.92 -8.38
C LEU A 94 -0.10 -6.67 -9.82
N GLY A 95 -1.02 -6.41 -10.76
CA GLY A 95 -0.67 -6.20 -12.17
C GLY A 95 0.35 -5.07 -12.36
N PRO A 96 0.02 -3.83 -11.95
CA PRO A 96 0.96 -2.70 -12.00
C PRO A 96 2.20 -2.91 -11.15
N ALA A 97 2.11 -3.59 -10.00
CA ALA A 97 3.28 -3.89 -9.17
C ALA A 97 4.30 -4.80 -9.88
N LEU A 98 3.85 -5.81 -10.62
CA LEU A 98 4.74 -6.66 -11.42
C LEU A 98 5.37 -5.90 -12.58
N ILE A 99 4.61 -5.04 -13.27
CA ILE A 99 5.16 -4.17 -14.33
C ILE A 99 6.24 -3.26 -13.73
N LEU A 100 5.92 -2.60 -12.61
CA LEU A 100 6.86 -1.72 -11.92
C LEU A 100 8.11 -2.47 -11.45
N LEU A 101 7.96 -3.70 -10.96
CA LEU A 101 9.08 -4.56 -10.58
C LEU A 101 10.04 -4.77 -11.75
N THR A 102 9.52 -5.12 -12.94
CA THR A 102 10.37 -5.33 -14.13
C THR A 102 11.08 -4.06 -14.62
N TRP A 103 10.48 -2.89 -14.38
CA TRP A 103 11.08 -1.60 -14.71
C TRP A 103 12.16 -1.21 -13.69
N LEU A 104 11.86 -1.39 -12.40
CA LEU A 104 12.79 -1.08 -11.31
C LEU A 104 14.00 -2.01 -11.30
N GLU A 105 13.85 -3.28 -11.68
CA GLU A 105 14.95 -4.24 -11.77
C GLU A 105 16.08 -3.76 -12.70
N GLY A 106 15.72 -3.12 -13.83
CA GLY A 106 16.70 -2.50 -14.73
C GLY A 106 17.24 -1.14 -14.22
N ALA A 107 16.42 -0.39 -13.49
CA ALA A 107 16.74 0.95 -12.99
C ALA A 107 17.52 0.96 -11.66
N THR A 108 17.57 -0.16 -10.93
CA THR A 108 18.32 -0.29 -9.66
C THR A 108 19.84 -0.17 -9.79
N THR A 109 20.35 0.06 -11.00
CA THR A 109 21.75 0.39 -11.27
C THR A 109 22.07 1.85 -10.90
N GLY A 110 22.13 2.15 -9.61
CA GLY A 110 23.11 3.10 -9.06
C GLY A 110 22.81 4.60 -9.00
N ARG A 111 21.70 5.16 -9.51
CA ARG A 111 21.47 6.63 -9.48
C ARG A 111 20.05 7.06 -9.06
N GLY A 112 19.98 8.06 -8.17
CA GLY A 112 18.77 8.82 -7.83
C GLY A 112 17.73 8.10 -6.96
N PHE A 113 16.46 8.18 -7.37
CA PHE A 113 15.27 7.72 -6.64
C PHE A 113 15.29 6.22 -6.28
N GLY A 114 15.96 5.39 -7.10
CA GLY A 114 16.15 3.97 -6.80
C GLY A 114 16.89 3.72 -5.49
N ARG A 115 17.84 4.59 -5.11
CA ARG A 115 18.56 4.47 -3.83
C ARG A 115 17.64 4.77 -2.65
N ILE A 116 16.67 5.68 -2.81
CA ILE A 116 15.69 6.01 -1.78
C ILE A 116 14.74 4.81 -1.58
N LEU A 117 14.21 4.26 -2.67
CA LEU A 117 13.37 3.06 -2.63
C LEU A 117 14.09 1.87 -1.99
N LEU A 118 15.37 1.65 -2.33
CA LEU A 118 16.18 0.59 -1.71
C LEU A 118 16.42 0.81 -0.21
N ALA A 119 16.49 2.06 0.26
CA ALA A 119 16.65 2.34 1.69
C ALA A 119 15.42 1.87 2.48
N PHE A 120 14.20 2.11 1.98
CA PHE A 120 12.99 1.60 2.60
C PHE A 120 12.82 0.10 2.40
N GLY A 121 13.09 -0.40 1.18
CA GLY A 121 12.90 -1.81 0.83
C GLY A 121 13.85 -2.79 1.52
N ARG A 122 15.02 -2.34 2.00
CA ARG A 122 15.96 -3.19 2.75
C ARG A 122 15.53 -3.45 4.19
N VAL A 123 14.71 -2.57 4.76
CA VAL A 123 14.31 -2.61 6.17
C VAL A 123 12.79 -2.36 6.32
N PRO A 124 11.95 -3.14 5.61
CA PRO A 124 10.51 -2.88 5.53
C PRO A 124 9.81 -3.06 6.88
N LEU A 125 10.26 -4.02 7.71
CA LEU A 125 9.70 -4.23 9.04
C LEU A 125 10.05 -3.08 9.99
N PHE A 126 11.31 -2.64 9.98
CA PHE A 126 11.74 -1.46 10.73
C PHE A 126 10.92 -0.21 10.35
N TYR A 127 10.71 0.05 9.06
CA TYR A 127 9.83 1.13 8.61
C TYR A 127 8.40 0.93 9.11
N TYR A 128 7.86 -0.29 9.00
CA TYR A 128 6.51 -0.62 9.45
C TYR A 128 6.31 -0.35 10.95
N VAL A 129 7.29 -0.63 11.79
CA VAL A 129 7.18 -0.33 13.22
C VAL A 129 7.34 1.16 13.47
N LEU A 130 8.37 1.78 12.89
CA LEU A 130 8.73 3.18 13.18
C LEU A 130 7.68 4.19 12.68
N HIS A 131 7.10 3.97 11.50
CA HIS A 131 6.13 4.91 10.93
C HIS A 131 4.88 5.06 11.79
N LEU A 132 4.45 4.00 12.51
CA LEU A 132 3.31 4.07 13.43
C LEU A 132 3.57 5.11 14.53
N PHE A 133 4.76 5.08 15.14
CA PHE A 133 5.15 6.03 16.18
C PHE A 133 5.36 7.44 15.63
N VAL A 134 6.00 7.57 14.47
CA VAL A 134 6.24 8.88 13.85
C VAL A 134 4.92 9.56 13.46
N ILE A 135 4.01 8.85 12.79
CA ILE A 135 2.72 9.41 12.39
C ILE A 135 1.88 9.75 13.62
N HIS A 136 1.88 8.89 14.65
CA HIS A 136 1.16 9.15 15.88
C HIS A 136 1.72 10.36 16.64
N GLY A 137 3.04 10.47 16.75
CA GLY A 137 3.71 11.63 17.34
C GLY A 137 3.41 12.92 16.58
N LEU A 138 3.45 12.88 15.24
CA LEU A 138 3.06 14.01 14.40
C LEU A 138 1.60 14.39 14.62
N ALA A 139 0.68 13.42 14.73
CA ALA A 139 -0.73 13.69 15.00
C ALA A 139 -0.93 14.38 16.36
N ILE A 140 -0.19 13.99 17.40
CA ILE A 140 -0.22 14.64 18.71
C ILE A 140 0.29 16.08 18.62
N VAL A 141 1.44 16.30 17.96
CA VAL A 141 2.04 17.64 17.82
C VAL A 141 1.12 18.56 17.03
N VAL A 142 0.59 18.10 15.90
CA VAL A 142 -0.35 18.87 15.08
C VAL A 142 -1.64 19.13 15.88
N GLY A 143 -2.21 18.11 16.52
CA GLY A 143 -3.40 18.28 17.36
C GLY A 143 -3.18 19.32 18.46
N TRP A 144 -1.99 19.38 19.06
CA TRP A 144 -1.62 20.40 20.04
C TRP A 144 -1.53 21.80 19.45
N LEU A 145 -0.84 21.96 18.31
CA LEU A 145 -0.69 23.25 17.63
C LEU A 145 -2.03 23.84 17.17
N TYR A 146 -2.98 22.99 16.78
CA TYR A 146 -4.31 23.40 16.32
C TYR A 146 -5.38 23.37 17.43
N HIS A 147 -4.98 23.19 18.70
CA HIS A 147 -5.90 23.10 19.85
C HIS A 147 -7.02 22.07 19.68
N GLN A 148 -6.75 20.97 18.97
CA GLN A 148 -7.68 19.86 18.78
C GLN A 148 -7.71 18.94 20.00
N PRO A 149 -8.79 18.17 20.21
CA PRO A 149 -8.90 17.21 21.31
C PRO A 149 -7.94 16.02 21.15
N ILE A 150 -6.71 16.15 21.66
CA ILE A 150 -5.65 15.13 21.58
C ILE A 150 -5.94 13.93 22.49
N THR A 151 -6.75 14.09 23.53
CA THR A 151 -7.04 13.03 24.52
C THR A 151 -7.59 11.75 23.89
N TRP A 152 -8.26 11.86 22.75
CA TRP A 152 -8.75 10.74 21.96
C TRP A 152 -7.62 9.90 21.32
N LEU A 153 -6.50 10.52 20.92
CA LEU A 153 -5.36 9.81 20.33
C LEU A 153 -4.73 8.81 21.33
N TRP A 154 -4.77 9.11 22.62
CA TRP A 154 -4.21 8.27 23.68
C TRP A 154 -5.07 7.04 24.02
N GLN A 155 -6.32 6.98 23.55
CA GLN A 155 -7.27 5.92 23.93
C GLN A 155 -7.07 4.62 23.14
N GLY A 156 -6.16 4.59 22.16
CA GLY A 156 -5.87 3.41 21.34
C GLY A 156 -7.04 2.93 20.45
N ARG A 157 -8.15 3.68 20.44
CA ARG A 157 -9.40 3.36 19.72
C ARG A 157 -9.61 4.20 18.47
N PHE A 158 -8.54 4.78 17.95
CA PHE A 158 -8.59 5.68 16.79
C PHE A 158 -9.13 5.03 15.50
N MET A 159 -9.12 3.69 15.41
CA MET A 159 -9.69 2.93 14.29
C MET A 159 -11.16 2.54 14.46
N THR A 160 -11.72 2.65 15.67
CA THR A 160 -13.06 2.12 16.00
C THR A 160 -14.03 3.17 16.50
N GLN A 161 -13.57 4.40 16.67
CA GLN A 161 -14.39 5.53 17.12
C GLN A 161 -14.29 6.66 16.11
N ASP A 162 -15.40 7.38 15.94
CA ASP A 162 -15.40 8.58 15.13
C ASP A 162 -14.51 9.65 15.74
N PRO A 163 -13.78 10.41 14.90
CA PRO A 163 -12.99 11.53 15.38
C PRO A 163 -13.91 12.57 16.04
N PRO A 164 -13.50 13.17 17.16
CA PRO A 164 -14.28 14.20 17.84
C PRO A 164 -14.55 15.42 16.95
N ALA A 165 -15.63 16.15 17.23
CA ALA A 165 -16.00 17.34 16.47
C ALA A 165 -14.86 18.37 16.46
N GLY A 166 -14.50 18.86 15.27
CA GLY A 166 -13.40 19.81 15.07
C GLY A 166 -12.02 19.16 14.91
N TYR A 167 -11.91 17.82 14.93
CA TYR A 167 -10.68 17.09 14.64
C TYR A 167 -10.55 16.77 13.15
N GLY A 168 -9.34 16.95 12.60
CA GLY A 168 -9.02 16.67 11.21
C GLY A 168 -8.59 17.90 10.40
N HIS A 169 -8.02 17.62 9.22
CA HIS A 169 -7.48 18.62 8.30
C HIS A 169 -7.86 18.30 6.86
N GLY A 170 -7.78 19.30 5.98
CA GLY A 170 -8.00 19.12 4.55
C GLY A 170 -6.98 18.18 3.91
N LEU A 171 -7.33 17.61 2.76
CA LEU A 171 -6.54 16.60 2.06
C LEU A 171 -5.11 17.07 1.73
N ALA A 172 -4.94 18.34 1.35
CA ALA A 172 -3.63 18.90 1.02
C ALA A 172 -2.67 18.88 2.22
N PHE A 173 -3.17 19.21 3.41
CA PHE A 173 -2.39 19.16 4.64
C PHE A 173 -2.00 17.73 5.00
N ILE A 174 -2.92 16.77 4.82
CA ILE A 174 -2.64 15.35 5.05
C ILE A 174 -1.51 14.87 4.13
N TYR A 175 -1.54 15.24 2.85
CA TYR A 175 -0.45 14.89 1.92
C TYR A 175 0.88 15.54 2.29
N LEU A 176 0.87 16.79 2.79
CA LEU A 176 2.07 17.44 3.29
C LEU A 176 2.66 16.69 4.49
N MET A 177 1.82 16.32 5.46
CA MET A 177 2.25 15.55 6.64
C MET A 177 2.75 14.17 6.28
N TRP A 178 2.14 13.52 5.28
CA TRP A 178 2.61 12.25 4.75
C TRP A 178 4.01 12.38 4.11
N LEU A 179 4.26 13.41 3.30
CA LEU A 179 5.59 13.69 2.75
C LEU A 179 6.62 13.99 3.85
N LEU A 180 6.22 14.74 4.87
CA LEU A 180 7.07 15.01 6.03
C LEU A 180 7.44 13.72 6.76
N ALA A 181 6.48 12.84 7.04
CA ALA A 181 6.72 11.55 7.67
C ALA A 181 7.68 10.68 6.85
N LEU A 182 7.52 10.63 5.52
CA LEU A 182 8.46 9.94 4.63
C LEU A 182 9.87 10.50 4.73
N GLY A 183 10.01 11.83 4.73
CA GLY A 183 11.30 12.50 4.88
C GLY A 183 11.97 12.19 6.23
N LEU A 184 11.20 12.22 7.33
CA LEU A 184 11.69 11.90 8.66
C LEU A 184 12.13 10.44 8.78
N LEU A 185 11.38 9.51 8.17
CA LEU A 185 11.66 8.07 8.21
C LEU A 185 12.81 7.66 7.28
N TYR A 186 13.12 8.46 6.25
CA TYR A 186 14.20 8.14 5.32
C TYR A 186 15.56 8.02 6.00
N PHE A 187 15.90 8.95 6.89
CA PHE A 187 17.19 8.96 7.61
C PHE A 187 17.41 7.73 8.51
N PRO A 188 16.48 7.36 9.42
CA PRO A 188 16.65 6.18 10.26
C PRO A 188 16.62 4.88 9.44
N CYS A 189 15.77 4.78 8.39
CA CYS A 189 15.79 3.60 7.52
C CYS A 189 17.14 3.44 6.79
N ARG A 190 17.72 4.53 6.29
CA ARG A 190 19.03 4.50 5.64
C ARG A 190 20.14 4.10 6.62
N TRP A 191 20.12 4.63 7.83
CA TRP A 191 21.09 4.30 8.87
C TRP A 191 20.99 2.82 9.27
N TYR A 192 19.78 2.34 9.54
CA TYR A 192 19.55 0.95 9.95
C TYR A 192 19.89 -0.05 8.83
N ALA A 193 19.63 0.31 7.57
CA ALA A 193 20.05 -0.49 6.43
C ALA A 193 21.59 -0.62 6.31
N ALA A 194 22.34 0.45 6.61
CA ALA A 194 23.80 0.42 6.64
C ALA A 194 24.32 -0.40 7.84
N PHE A 195 23.71 -0.23 9.01
CA PHE A 195 24.04 -0.98 10.22
C PHE A 195 23.83 -2.49 10.04
N LYS A 196 22.68 -2.90 9.49
CA LYS A 196 22.37 -4.29 9.16
C LYS A 196 23.38 -4.89 8.18
N GLY A 197 23.85 -4.10 7.20
CA GLY A 197 24.90 -4.52 6.27
C GLY A 197 26.28 -4.69 6.91
N ALA A 198 26.61 -3.90 7.94
CA ALA A 198 27.88 -3.98 8.66
C ALA A 198 27.93 -5.12 9.70
N HIS A 199 26.78 -5.63 10.14
CA HIS A 199 26.67 -6.67 11.18
C HIS A 199 25.91 -7.93 10.71
N PRO A 200 26.38 -8.64 9.67
CA PRO A 200 25.70 -9.83 9.14
C PRO A 200 25.64 -11.01 10.11
N ASN A 201 26.49 -11.03 11.14
CA ASN A 201 26.61 -12.14 12.09
C ASN A 201 25.49 -12.17 13.16
N TRP A 202 24.64 -11.14 13.22
CA TRP A 202 23.54 -11.06 14.20
C TRP A 202 22.25 -11.58 13.56
N GLY A 203 21.98 -12.88 13.70
CA GLY A 203 20.87 -13.57 13.02
C GLY A 203 19.47 -12.97 13.26
N TRP A 204 19.27 -12.24 14.37
CA TRP A 204 18.01 -11.54 14.64
C TRP A 204 17.79 -10.29 13.78
N LEU A 205 18.88 -9.63 13.34
CA LEU A 205 18.79 -8.47 12.43
C LEU A 205 18.28 -8.89 11.04
N SER A 206 18.41 -10.15 10.64
CA SER A 206 17.82 -10.61 9.37
C SER A 206 16.30 -10.52 9.35
N TYR A 207 15.66 -10.67 10.52
CA TYR A 207 14.20 -10.63 10.67
C TYR A 207 13.63 -9.21 10.83
N LEU A 208 14.44 -8.21 11.17
CA LEU A 208 14.08 -6.79 11.36
C LEU A 208 14.61 -5.87 10.25
#